data_AF-A0A1B7U9D3-F1
#
_entry.id   AF-A0A1B7U9D3-F1
#
_cell.length_a   1.000
_cell.length_b   1.000
_cell.length_c   1.000
_cell.angle_alpha   90.00
_cell.angle_beta   90.00
_cell.angle_gamma   90.00
#
_symmetry.space_group_name_H-M   'P 1'
#
loop_
_entity.id
_entity.type
_entity.pdbx_description
1 polymer ?
#
loop_
_entity_poly.entity_id
_entity_poly.type
_entity_poly.pdbx_seq_one_letter_code
_entity_poly.pdbx_strand_id
1 'polypeptide(L)'
;MSTSAHQSALGVGHEVLYFVFSELAGQEPDAIFARLDDHLKFLSQLSSDGILVMGGPLETAEGANSGNGIYVVRAESLAAAEQIVARDPLHQSGIRIPRVNRWNRKKDWSTLPGPGERPWSS
;
A
#
# COMPACT_ATOMS: atom_id res chain seq x y z
N MET A 1 6.92 -28.47 -4.90
CA MET A 1 6.84 -27.70 -3.65
C MET A 1 6.20 -26.37 -4.00
N SER A 2 4.94 -26.16 -3.62
CA SER A 2 4.20 -24.94 -3.96
C SER A 2 4.66 -23.83 -3.02
N THR A 3 5.50 -22.92 -3.51
CA THR A 3 5.84 -21.70 -2.78
C THR A 3 4.56 -20.87 -2.69
N SER A 4 3.99 -20.80 -1.48
CA SER A 4 2.83 -19.95 -1.20
C SER A 4 3.13 -18.52 -1.71
N ALA A 5 2.22 -17.92 -2.47
CA ALA A 5 2.38 -16.58 -3.09
C ALA A 5 2.76 -15.47 -2.08
N HIS A 6 2.50 -15.75 -0.80
CA HIS A 6 2.86 -14.97 0.36
C HIS A 6 4.35 -14.93 0.70
N GLN A 7 5.14 -15.91 0.25
CA GLN A 7 6.54 -16.03 0.65
C GLN A 7 7.42 -15.15 -0.26
N SER A 8 8.35 -14.42 0.36
CA SER A 8 9.28 -13.58 -0.39
C SER A 8 10.28 -14.44 -1.15
N ALA A 9 10.46 -14.15 -2.44
CA ALA A 9 11.54 -14.72 -3.23
C ALA A 9 12.93 -14.18 -2.82
N LEU A 10 12.98 -13.12 -2.01
CA LEU A 10 14.20 -12.50 -1.51
C LEU A 10 14.65 -13.08 -0.14
N GLY A 11 14.08 -14.22 0.25
CA GLY A 11 14.42 -14.94 1.48
C GLY A 11 13.74 -14.43 2.75
N VAL A 12 14.08 -15.06 3.88
CA VAL A 12 13.41 -14.87 5.18
C VAL A 12 13.53 -13.47 5.77
N GLY A 13 14.53 -12.69 5.32
CA GLY A 13 14.73 -11.29 5.73
C GLY A 13 13.74 -10.30 5.10
N HIS A 14 12.88 -10.78 4.20
CA HIS A 14 11.86 -9.97 3.53
C HIS A 14 10.45 -10.48 3.84
N GLU A 15 9.49 -9.60 3.64
CA GLU A 15 8.07 -9.88 3.77
C GLU A 15 7.33 -9.29 2.58
N VAL A 16 6.41 -10.07 2.02
CA VAL A 16 5.55 -9.63 0.93
C VAL A 16 4.38 -8.85 1.51
N LEU A 17 4.26 -7.59 1.10
CA LEU A 17 3.14 -6.70 1.39
C LEU A 17 2.65 -6.07 0.09
N TYR A 18 1.58 -5.29 0.15
CA TYR A 18 1.05 -4.58 -1.01
C TYR A 18 1.04 -3.09 -0.73
N PHE A 19 1.88 -2.37 -1.47
CA PHE A 19 1.96 -0.92 -1.42
C PHE A 19 0.90 -0.33 -2.34
N VAL A 20 0.16 0.65 -1.83
CA VAL A 20 -0.89 1.34 -2.55
C VAL A 20 -0.52 2.81 -2.64
N PHE A 21 -0.36 3.28 -3.87
CA PHE A 21 -0.34 4.71 -4.17
C PHE A 21 -1.73 5.12 -4.61
N SER A 22 -2.35 6.05 -3.89
CA SER A 22 -3.72 6.51 -4.11
C SER A 22 -3.67 7.96 -4.60
N GLU A 23 -3.82 8.13 -5.92
CA GLU A 23 -3.55 9.37 -6.64
C GLU A 23 -4.83 10.17 -6.87
N LEU A 24 -4.87 11.46 -6.54
CA LEU A 24 -6.00 12.34 -6.78
C LEU A 24 -6.32 12.45 -8.28
N ALA A 25 -7.59 12.29 -8.64
CA ALA A 25 -8.02 12.17 -10.02
C ALA A 25 -8.50 13.51 -10.60
N GLY A 26 -7.57 14.38 -11.01
CA GLY A 26 -7.87 15.62 -11.75
C GLY A 26 -8.83 16.60 -11.05
N GLN A 27 -8.97 16.45 -9.73
CA GLN A 27 -9.80 17.28 -8.85
C GLN A 27 -8.92 18.15 -7.96
N GLU A 28 -9.52 19.11 -7.27
CA GLU A 28 -8.84 19.87 -6.22
C GLU A 28 -8.57 18.99 -4.99
N PRO A 29 -7.46 19.20 -4.26
CA PRO A 29 -7.08 18.37 -3.10
C PRO A 29 -8.17 18.16 -2.06
N ASP A 30 -9.01 19.17 -1.84
CA ASP A 30 -10.05 19.17 -0.81
C ASP A 30 -11.30 18.38 -1.21
N ALA A 31 -11.41 17.91 -2.46
CA ALA A 31 -12.48 17.04 -2.91
C ALA A 31 -12.57 15.74 -2.07
N ILE A 32 -11.45 15.31 -1.47
CA ILE A 32 -11.40 14.13 -0.59
C ILE A 32 -12.32 14.27 0.63
N PHE A 33 -12.59 15.49 1.11
CA PHE A 33 -13.37 15.71 2.33
C PHE A 33 -14.83 15.22 2.19
N ALA A 34 -15.35 15.16 0.97
CA ALA A 34 -16.69 14.61 0.71
C ALA A 34 -16.83 13.12 1.08
N ARG A 35 -15.71 12.38 1.17
CA ARG A 35 -15.68 10.94 1.48
C ARG A 35 -14.68 10.57 2.58
N LEU A 36 -14.05 11.56 3.22
CA LEU A 36 -12.95 11.33 4.15
C LEU A 36 -13.37 10.50 5.35
N ASP A 37 -14.52 10.77 5.96
CA ASP A 37 -14.99 10.02 7.13
C ASP A 37 -15.20 8.53 6.82
N ASP A 38 -15.78 8.22 5.67
CA ASP A 38 -16.00 6.82 5.25
C ASP A 38 -14.67 6.13 4.90
N HIS A 39 -13.75 6.86 4.27
CA HIS A 39 -12.38 6.38 4.03
C HIS A 39 -11.65 6.06 5.34
N LEU A 40 -11.72 6.94 6.34
CA LEU A 40 -11.11 6.73 7.64
C LEU A 40 -11.73 5.54 8.39
N LYS A 41 -13.05 5.36 8.33
CA LYS A 41 -13.71 4.15 8.87
C LYS A 41 -13.24 2.87 8.17
N PHE A 42 -13.10 2.91 6.85
CA PHE A 42 -12.57 1.79 6.08
C PHE A 42 -11.14 1.43 6.51
N LEU A 43 -10.23 2.41 6.59
CA LEU A 43 -8.86 2.18 7.05
C LEU A 43 -8.79 1.72 8.51
N SER A 44 -9.65 2.26 9.38
CA SER A 44 -9.76 1.84 10.77
C SER A 44 -10.17 0.37 10.88
N GLN A 45 -11.12 -0.09 10.07
CA GLN A 45 -11.53 -1.48 10.04
C GLN A 45 -10.40 -2.39 9.55
N LEU A 46 -9.71 -2.01 8.46
CA LEU A 46 -8.55 -2.77 8.00
C LEU A 46 -7.44 -2.84 9.07
N SER A 47 -7.27 -1.77 9.86
CA SER A 47 -6.32 -1.77 10.97
C SER A 47 -6.72 -2.74 12.08
N SER A 48 -7.98 -2.74 12.50
CA SER A 48 -8.47 -3.68 13.53
C SER A 48 -8.38 -5.14 13.08
N ASP A 49 -8.54 -5.38 11.78
CA ASP A 49 -8.45 -6.71 11.18
C ASP A 49 -7.00 -7.16 10.95
N GLY A 50 -6.01 -6.32 11.28
CA GLY A 50 -4.59 -6.59 11.05
C GLY A 50 -4.18 -6.55 9.57
N ILE A 51 -5.03 -6.03 8.69
CA ILE A 51 -4.81 -5.93 7.25
C ILE A 51 -3.98 -4.69 6.92
N LEU A 52 -4.30 -3.54 7.49
CA LEU A 52 -3.56 -2.29 7.29
C LEU A 52 -2.27 -2.30 8.13
N VAL A 53 -1.12 -2.17 7.46
CA VAL A 53 0.21 -2.13 8.10
C VAL A 53 0.61 -0.71 8.48
N MET A 54 0.40 0.23 7.56
CA MET A 54 0.68 1.66 7.72
C MET A 54 -0.03 2.43 6.60
N GLY A 55 -0.26 3.72 6.82
CA GLY A 55 -0.79 4.61 5.79
C GLY A 55 -0.79 6.06 6.25
N GLY A 56 -0.98 6.97 5.31
CA GLY A 56 -1.03 8.39 5.56
C GLY A 56 -1.23 9.23 4.29
N PRO A 57 -1.57 10.51 4.45
CA PRO A 57 -1.62 11.45 3.34
C PRO A 57 -0.21 11.72 2.79
N LEU A 58 -0.15 12.11 1.53
CA LEU A 58 1.03 12.80 1.01
C LEU A 58 0.78 14.30 1.05
N GLU A 59 1.81 15.06 1.37
CA GLU A 59 1.76 16.51 1.41
C GLU A 59 2.44 17.10 0.17
N THR A 60 2.15 18.37 -0.14
CA THR A 60 2.96 19.15 -1.08
C THR A 60 4.33 19.45 -0.46
N ALA A 61 5.25 20.03 -1.23
CA ALA A 61 6.57 20.41 -0.71
C ALA A 61 6.49 21.43 0.44
N GLU A 62 5.39 22.18 0.52
CA GLU A 62 5.09 23.19 1.52
C GLU A 62 4.31 22.65 2.73
N GLY A 63 4.04 21.34 2.79
CA GLY A 63 3.29 20.71 3.87
C GLY A 63 1.77 20.87 3.77
N ALA A 64 1.24 21.21 2.59
CA ALA A 64 -0.21 21.32 2.36
C ALA A 64 -0.83 19.98 1.93
N ASN A 65 -2.16 19.88 2.00
CA ASN A 65 -2.91 18.73 1.49
C ASN A 65 -2.64 18.57 -0.03
N SER A 66 -2.00 17.48 -0.43
CA SER A 66 -1.83 17.17 -1.87
C SER A 66 -3.05 16.47 -2.47
N GLY A 67 -3.99 16.03 -1.63
CA GLY A 67 -5.09 15.16 -2.02
C GLY A 67 -4.69 13.72 -2.31
N ASN A 68 -3.39 13.38 -2.32
CA ASN A 68 -2.90 12.01 -2.51
C ASN A 68 -2.68 11.29 -1.18
N GLY A 69 -2.51 9.96 -1.24
CA GLY A 69 -2.17 9.16 -0.07
C GLY A 69 -1.44 7.88 -0.42
N ILE A 70 -0.81 7.29 0.60
CA ILE A 70 -0.22 5.95 0.51
C ILE A 70 -0.70 5.10 1.66
N TYR A 71 -0.81 3.80 1.41
CA TYR A 71 -0.98 2.83 2.48
C TYR A 71 -0.48 1.46 2.06
N VAL A 72 -0.25 0.59 3.04
CA VAL A 72 0.30 -0.75 2.84
C VAL A 72 -0.63 -1.76 3.48
N VAL A 73 -1.04 -2.77 2.72
CA VAL A 73 -1.92 -3.84 3.20
C VAL A 73 -1.26 -5.22 3.14
N ARG A 74 -1.74 -6.11 4.00
CA ARG A 74 -1.52 -7.56 3.92
C ARG A 74 -2.62 -8.17 3.06
N ALA A 75 -2.25 -9.08 2.16
CA ALA A 75 -3.20 -9.84 1.36
C ALA A 75 -2.57 -11.15 0.90
N GLU A 76 -3.40 -12.05 0.36
CA GLU A 76 -2.94 -13.36 -0.14
C GLU A 76 -2.30 -13.33 -1.52
N SER A 77 -2.66 -12.32 -2.31
CA SER A 77 -2.19 -12.13 -3.66
C SER A 77 -2.36 -10.67 -4.07
N LEU A 78 -1.79 -10.31 -5.22
CA LEU A 78 -2.04 -8.99 -5.81
C LEU A 78 -3.53 -8.77 -6.09
N ALA A 79 -4.21 -9.78 -6.64
CA ALA A 79 -5.65 -9.72 -6.90
C ALA A 79 -6.47 -9.53 -5.61
N ALA A 80 -6.11 -10.21 -4.52
CA ALA A 80 -6.76 -10.01 -3.23
C ALA A 80 -6.52 -8.59 -2.67
N ALA A 81 -5.31 -8.05 -2.82
CA ALA A 81 -5.01 -6.67 -2.43
C ALA A 81 -5.82 -5.66 -3.27
N GLU A 82 -5.91 -5.86 -4.60
CA GLU A 82 -6.72 -5.04 -5.49
C GLU A 82 -8.19 -5.05 -5.10
N GLN A 83 -8.76 -6.19 -4.73
CA GLN A 83 -10.13 -6.31 -4.23
C GLN A 83 -10.35 -5.57 -2.92
N ILE A 84 -9.39 -5.62 -1.98
CA ILE A 84 -9.44 -4.84 -0.73
C ILE A 84 -9.42 -3.34 -1.07
N VAL A 85 -8.48 -2.91 -1.92
CA VAL A 85 -8.26 -1.51 -2.30
C VAL A 85 -9.45 -0.93 -3.06
N ALA A 86 -10.13 -1.71 -3.91
CA ALA A 86 -11.31 -1.28 -4.66
C ALA A 86 -12.54 -0.98 -3.76
N ARG A 87 -12.51 -1.36 -2.48
CA ARG A 87 -13.57 -1.06 -1.50
C ARG A 87 -13.41 0.29 -0.82
N ASP A 88 -12.28 0.97 -1.02
CA ASP A 88 -12.06 2.30 -0.43
C ASP A 88 -13.07 3.31 -1.01
N PRO A 89 -13.82 4.04 -0.17
CA PRO A 89 -14.76 5.07 -0.62
C PRO A 89 -14.15 6.15 -1.54
N LEU A 90 -12.87 6.50 -1.37
CA LEU A 90 -12.19 7.44 -2.26
C LEU A 90 -11.92 6.84 -3.64
N HIS A 91 -11.75 5.53 -3.74
CA HIS A 91 -11.56 4.84 -5.02
C HIS A 91 -12.89 4.57 -5.72
N GLN A 92 -13.92 4.13 -4.98
CA GLN A 92 -15.25 3.88 -5.54
C GLN A 92 -15.90 5.13 -6.12
N SER A 93 -15.62 6.29 -5.52
CA SER A 93 -16.09 7.60 -6.01
C SER A 93 -15.26 8.16 -7.17
N GLY A 94 -14.13 7.54 -7.50
CA GLY A 94 -13.19 8.07 -8.49
C GLY A 94 -12.47 9.34 -8.06
N ILE A 95 -12.54 9.73 -6.78
CA ILE A 95 -11.77 10.88 -6.25
C ILE A 95 -10.27 10.57 -6.29
N ARG A 96 -9.90 9.33 -5.97
CA ARG A 96 -8.54 8.83 -6.13
C ARG A 96 -8.50 7.59 -7.01
N ILE A 97 -7.44 7.45 -7.80
CA ILE A 97 -7.13 6.25 -8.59
C ILE A 97 -6.02 5.47 -7.87
N PRO A 98 -6.29 4.22 -7.45
CA PRO A 98 -5.27 3.41 -6.81
C PRO A 98 -4.31 2.75 -7.81
N ARG A 99 -3.05 2.60 -7.40
CA ARG A 99 -2.07 1.70 -8.01
C ARG A 99 -1.54 0.75 -6.94
N VAL A 100 -1.84 -0.54 -7.09
CA VAL A 100 -1.43 -1.58 -6.14
C VAL A 100 -0.19 -2.29 -6.65
N ASN A 101 0.84 -2.37 -5.82
CA ASN A 101 2.11 -3.00 -6.16
C ASN A 101 2.49 -4.05 -5.13
N ARG A 102 2.90 -5.23 -5.60
CA ARG A 102 3.52 -6.24 -4.73
C ARG A 102 4.89 -5.72 -4.28
N TRP A 103 5.05 -5.52 -2.98
CA TRP A 103 6.25 -4.97 -2.38
C TRP A 103 6.94 -6.00 -1.47
N ASN A 104 8.25 -6.15 -1.60
CA ASN A 104 9.05 -6.99 -0.71
C ASN A 104 9.77 -6.10 0.30
N ARG A 105 9.17 -5.92 1.47
CA ARG A 105 9.72 -5.11 2.56
C ARG A 105 10.88 -5.84 3.22
N LYS A 106 12.07 -5.23 3.24
CA LYS A 106 13.18 -5.66 4.10
C LYS A 106 12.79 -5.43 5.56
N LYS A 107 12.85 -6.48 6.39
CA LYS A 107 12.47 -6.42 7.81
C LYS A 107 13.63 -6.02 8.73
N ASP A 108 14.85 -6.34 8.32
CA ASP A 108 16.06 -6.13 9.12
C ASP A 108 17.13 -5.44 8.27
N TRP A 109 17.48 -4.22 8.64
CA TRP A 109 18.53 -3.44 7.96
C TRP A 109 19.90 -3.59 8.60
N SER A 110 20.02 -4.28 9.74
CA SER A 110 21.32 -4.57 10.37
C SER A 110 22.13 -5.61 9.57
N THR A 111 21.44 -6.42 8.75
CA THR A 111 22.05 -7.43 7.89
C THR A 111 21.83 -7.12 6.40
N LEU A 112 22.90 -6.75 5.70
CA LEU A 112 22.88 -6.49 4.26
C LEU A 112 23.15 -7.78 3.47
N PRO A 113 22.46 -7.99 2.33
CA PRO A 113 22.72 -9.15 1.48
C PRO A 113 24.14 -9.10 0.91
N GLY A 114 24.79 -10.26 0.81
CA GLY A 114 26.10 -10.38 0.18
C GLY A 114 26.08 -10.10 -1.33
N PRO A 115 27.24 -9.88 -1.98
CA PRO A 115 27.32 -9.54 -3.41
C PRO A 115 26.59 -10.50 -4.36
N GLY A 116 26.47 -11.79 -4.01
CA GLY A 116 25.79 -12.84 -4.79
C GLY A 116 24.39 -13.22 -4.32
N GLU A 117 23.83 -12.55 -3.30
CA GLU A 117 22.51 -12.84 -2.73
C GLU A 117 21.43 -11.87 -3.22
N ARG A 118 21.75 -11.06 -4.23
CA ARG A 118 20.86 -10.03 -4.79
C ARG A 118 20.09 -10.62 -5.98
N PRO A 119 18.78 -10.88 -5.88
CA PRO A 119 18.04 -11.66 -6.88
C PRO A 119 17.79 -10.95 -8.22
N TRP A 120 18.38 -9.76 -8.41
CA TRP A 120 18.17 -8.87 -9.55
C TRP A 120 19.47 -8.17 -10.01
N SER A 121 20.63 -8.50 -9.41
CA SER A 121 21.91 -8.04 -9.94
C SER A 121 22.29 -8.93 -11.11
N SER A 122 22.18 -8.36 -12.32
CA SER A 122 22.90 -8.85 -13.50
C SER A 122 24.41 -8.72 -13.29
#